data_AF-A0A1Y3EW78-F1
#
_entry.id   AF-A0A1Y3EW78-F1
#
_cell.length_a   1.000
_cell.length_b   1.000
_cell.length_c   1.000
_cell.angle_alpha   90.00
_cell.angle_beta   90.00
_cell.angle_gamma   90.00
#
_symmetry.space_group_name_H-M   'P 1'
#
loop_
_entity.id
_entity.type
_entity.pdbx_description
1 polymer ?
#
loop_
_entity_poly.entity_id
_entity_poly.type
_entity_poly.pdbx_seq_one_letter_code
_entity_poly.pdbx_strand_id
1 'polypeptide(L)'
;MFAELSEQNLNYLKQVSIKAIVKMESYSEDHLPLIKDVKTKVDMLFCSYNRENDKYKALKLKFEQATEGSKLVKGDAKIKEAERRLKQAKETYHKELKKSYEMLDNFSNYENEVMEALRMLIKYRLEFHENALKIFKQQ
;
A
#
# COMPACT_ATOMS: atom_id res chain seq x y z
N MET A 1 -38.16 15.45 27.76
CA MET A 1 -38.15 14.08 27.20
C MET A 1 -38.05 14.04 25.67
N PHE A 2 -39.02 14.58 24.90
CA PHE A 2 -38.96 14.55 23.41
C PHE A 2 -37.85 15.44 22.80
N ALA A 3 -37.71 16.68 23.29
CA ALA A 3 -36.65 17.58 22.82
C ALA A 3 -35.24 17.03 23.14
N GLU A 4 -35.05 16.42 24.32
CA GLU A 4 -33.79 15.81 24.74
C GLU A 4 -33.40 14.59 23.90
N LEU A 5 -34.36 13.72 23.54
CA LEU A 5 -34.12 12.61 22.61
C LEU A 5 -33.77 13.10 21.19
N SER A 6 -34.38 14.21 20.74
CA SER A 6 -34.09 14.79 19.43
C SER A 6 -32.70 15.44 19.37
N GLU A 7 -32.27 16.09 20.44
CA GLU A 7 -30.97 16.75 20.54
C GLU A 7 -29.83 15.74 20.71
N GLN A 8 -30.02 14.69 21.53
CA GLN A 8 -29.07 13.59 21.64
C GLN A 8 -28.90 12.84 20.31
N ASN A 9 -30.00 12.54 19.60
CA ASN A 9 -29.94 11.89 18.30
C ASN A 9 -29.23 12.74 17.24
N LEU A 10 -29.50 14.06 17.24
CA LEU A 10 -28.82 14.99 16.32
C LEU A 10 -27.32 15.11 16.65
N ASN A 11 -26.96 15.22 17.92
CA ASN A 11 -25.56 15.29 18.35
C ASN A 11 -24.79 14.01 18.01
N TYR A 12 -25.42 12.85 18.20
CA TYR A 12 -24.84 11.58 17.80
C TYR A 12 -24.65 11.48 16.28
N LEU A 13 -25.66 11.87 15.49
CA LEU A 13 -25.55 11.90 14.02
C LEU A 13 -24.43 12.84 13.54
N LYS A 14 -24.25 14.00 14.18
CA LYS A 14 -23.14 14.93 13.92
C LYS A 14 -21.80 14.26 14.19
N GLN A 15 -21.63 13.59 15.33
CA GLN A 15 -20.38 12.91 15.68
C GLN A 15 -20.02 11.80 14.70
N VAL A 16 -20.99 10.95 14.33
CA VAL A 16 -20.77 9.89 13.33
C VAL A 16 -20.44 10.48 11.95
N SER A 17 -21.09 11.58 11.56
CA SER A 17 -20.80 12.28 10.30
C SER A 17 -19.38 12.81 10.28
N ILE A 18 -18.94 13.49 11.34
CA ILE A 18 -17.56 14.01 11.46
C ILE A 18 -16.55 12.86 11.40
N LYS A 19 -16.79 11.78 12.16
CA LYS A 19 -15.89 10.61 12.17
C LYS A 19 -15.75 9.98 10.78
N ALA A 20 -16.84 9.88 10.02
CA ALA A 20 -16.82 9.36 8.66
C ALA A 20 -16.06 10.28 7.69
N ILE A 21 -16.29 11.59 7.76
CA ILE A 21 -15.58 12.58 6.94
C ILE A 21 -14.07 12.52 7.20
N VAL A 22 -13.66 12.57 8.47
CA VAL A 22 -12.24 12.52 8.86
C VAL A 22 -11.58 11.22 8.37
N LYS A 23 -12.27 10.07 8.47
CA LYS A 23 -11.75 8.79 7.95
C LYS A 23 -11.56 8.82 6.44
N MET A 24 -12.51 9.40 5.69
CA MET A 24 -12.41 9.51 4.22
C MET A 24 -11.30 10.46 3.79
N GLU A 25 -11.18 11.61 4.45
CA GLU A 25 -10.15 12.61 4.18
C GLU A 25 -8.76 12.03 4.45
N SER A 26 -8.55 11.43 5.63
CA SER A 26 -7.25 10.80 5.96
C SER A 26 -6.91 9.65 5.00
N TYR A 27 -7.89 8.84 4.58
CA TYR A 27 -7.65 7.83 3.55
C TYR A 27 -7.20 8.44 2.22
N SER A 28 -7.87 9.50 1.77
CA SER A 28 -7.57 10.17 0.50
C SER A 28 -6.23 10.91 0.52
N GLU A 29 -5.92 11.61 1.61
CA GLU A 29 -4.78 12.50 1.72
C GLU A 29 -3.52 11.79 2.22
N ASP A 30 -3.64 10.85 3.15
CA ASP A 30 -2.49 10.21 3.80
C ASP A 30 -2.18 8.83 3.19
N HIS A 31 -3.21 8.03 2.89
CA HIS A 31 -3.01 6.61 2.55
C HIS A 31 -2.96 6.36 1.04
N LEU A 32 -3.85 6.98 0.26
CA LEU A 32 -3.91 6.80 -1.19
C LEU A 32 -2.61 7.19 -1.93
N PRO A 33 -1.89 8.26 -1.55
CA PRO A 33 -0.62 8.61 -2.19
C PRO A 33 0.45 7.55 -1.96
N LEU A 34 0.47 6.93 -0.78
CA LEU A 34 1.49 5.94 -0.42
C LEU A 34 1.45 4.72 -1.34
N ILE A 35 0.25 4.21 -1.65
CA ILE A 35 0.10 3.04 -2.53
C ILE A 35 0.35 3.38 -4.00
N LYS A 36 0.08 4.61 -4.42
CA LYS A 36 0.31 5.07 -5.80
C LYS A 36 1.78 4.96 -6.20
N ASP A 37 2.68 5.20 -5.26
CA ASP A 37 4.13 5.19 -5.50
C ASP A 37 4.77 3.79 -5.40
N VAL A 38 4.08 2.83 -4.78
CA VAL A 38 4.58 1.45 -4.58
C VAL A 38 4.93 0.79 -5.91
N LYS A 39 4.01 0.81 -6.89
CA LYS A 39 4.23 0.17 -8.19
C LYS A 39 5.46 0.73 -8.88
N THR A 40 5.56 2.05 -8.95
CA THR A 40 6.67 2.76 -9.60
C THR A 40 8.00 2.37 -8.98
N LYS A 41 8.06 2.31 -7.64
CA LYS A 41 9.28 1.96 -6.91
C LYS A 41 9.71 0.50 -7.11
N VAL A 42 8.74 -0.43 -7.08
CA VAL A 42 8.99 -1.85 -7.35
C VAL A 42 9.50 -2.05 -8.78
N ASP A 43 8.86 -1.43 -9.77
CA ASP A 43 9.25 -1.51 -11.18
C ASP A 43 10.68 -0.98 -11.39
N MET A 44 11.03 0.16 -10.78
CA MET A 44 12.38 0.71 -10.85
C MET A 44 13.44 -0.25 -10.29
N LEU A 45 13.18 -0.86 -9.13
CA LEU A 45 14.11 -1.82 -8.52
C LEU A 45 14.19 -3.13 -9.30
N PHE A 46 13.07 -3.60 -9.86
CA PHE A 46 13.05 -4.76 -10.74
C PHE A 46 13.90 -4.52 -12.00
N CYS A 47 13.76 -3.36 -12.63
CA CYS A 47 14.63 -2.96 -13.74
C CYS A 47 16.10 -2.92 -13.35
N SER A 48 16.43 -2.39 -12.17
CA SER A 48 17.81 -2.37 -11.67
C SER A 48 18.36 -3.77 -11.44
N TYR A 49 17.56 -4.67 -10.84
CA TYR A 49 17.92 -6.07 -10.66
C TYR A 49 18.17 -6.78 -11.99
N ASN A 50 17.27 -6.64 -12.96
CA ASN A 50 17.43 -7.24 -14.28
C ASN A 50 18.69 -6.74 -14.99
N ARG A 51 18.97 -5.43 -14.91
CA ARG A 51 20.18 -4.85 -15.49
C ARG A 51 21.45 -5.45 -14.90
N GLU A 52 21.53 -5.61 -13.58
CA GLU A 52 22.70 -6.24 -12.95
C GLU A 52 22.78 -7.75 -13.25
N ASN A 53 21.64 -8.43 -13.37
CA ASN A 53 21.58 -9.83 -13.77
C ASN A 53 22.09 -10.05 -15.20
N ASP A 54 21.70 -9.20 -16.14
CA ASP A 54 22.13 -9.27 -17.53
C ASP A 54 23.64 -9.01 -17.66
N LYS A 55 24.16 -8.02 -16.92
CA LYS A 55 25.61 -7.77 -16.83
C LYS A 55 26.36 -8.98 -16.28
N TYR A 56 25.85 -9.60 -15.21
CA TYR A 56 26.45 -10.79 -14.63
C TYR A 56 26.46 -11.96 -15.61
N LYS A 57 25.32 -12.27 -16.25
CA LYS A 57 25.21 -13.33 -17.26
C LYS A 57 26.17 -13.12 -18.43
N ALA A 58 26.23 -11.91 -18.97
CA ALA A 58 27.14 -11.58 -20.07
C ALA A 58 28.61 -11.72 -19.67
N LEU A 59 28.97 -11.33 -18.44
CA LEU A 59 30.33 -11.44 -17.93
C LEU A 59 30.71 -12.91 -17.66
N LYS A 60 29.79 -13.69 -17.09
CA LYS A 60 29.96 -15.11 -16.82
C LYS A 60 30.19 -15.89 -18.11
N LEU A 61 29.36 -15.66 -19.14
CA LEU A 61 29.53 -16.27 -20.46
C LEU A 61 30.90 -15.96 -21.07
N LYS A 62 31.33 -14.68 -21.02
CA LYS A 62 32.66 -14.28 -21.52
C LYS A 62 33.80 -14.95 -20.78
N PHE A 63 33.65 -15.17 -19.48
CA PHE A 63 34.66 -15.85 -18.68
C PHE A 63 34.72 -17.34 -18.99
N GLU A 64 33.57 -18.02 -19.06
CA GLU A 64 33.47 -19.43 -19.46
C GLU A 64 34.12 -19.67 -20.84
N GLN A 65 33.88 -18.77 -21.81
CA GLN A 65 34.52 -18.81 -23.13
C GLN A 65 36.03 -18.51 -23.08
N ALA A 66 36.49 -17.64 -22.18
CA ALA A 66 37.90 -17.27 -22.07
C ALA A 66 38.73 -18.31 -21.29
N THR A 67 38.11 -19.10 -20.41
CA THR A 67 38.78 -20.18 -19.69
C THR A 67 39.24 -21.33 -20.58
N GLU A 68 38.73 -21.43 -21.82
CA GLU A 68 39.24 -22.31 -22.86
C GLU A 68 40.57 -21.82 -23.48
N GLY A 69 41.00 -20.58 -23.19
CA GLY A 69 42.20 -19.97 -23.76
C GLY A 69 42.91 -18.97 -22.82
N SER A 70 43.57 -19.48 -21.77
CA SER A 70 44.67 -18.83 -21.02
C SER A 70 44.59 -17.30 -20.81
N LYS A 71 43.89 -16.84 -19.75
CA LYS A 71 44.14 -15.60 -18.96
C LYS A 71 43.13 -15.47 -17.79
N LEU A 72 43.38 -16.15 -16.67
CA LEU A 72 42.37 -16.42 -15.62
C LEU A 72 42.24 -15.40 -14.47
N VAL A 73 43.27 -14.62 -14.12
CA VAL A 73 43.31 -13.93 -12.81
C VAL A 73 42.47 -12.63 -12.74
N LYS A 74 42.41 -11.82 -13.82
CA LYS A 74 41.63 -10.56 -13.84
C LYS A 74 40.13 -10.76 -14.06
N GLY A 75 39.71 -11.93 -14.58
CA GLY A 75 38.31 -12.25 -14.82
C GLY A 75 37.56 -12.64 -13.54
N ASP A 76 38.23 -13.37 -12.65
CA ASP A 76 37.65 -13.86 -11.39
C ASP A 76 37.26 -12.71 -10.45
N ALA A 77 38.11 -11.69 -10.31
CA ALA A 77 37.80 -10.49 -9.53
C ALA A 77 36.60 -9.69 -10.10
N LYS A 78 36.47 -9.63 -11.44
CA LYS A 78 35.35 -8.94 -12.10
C LYS A 78 34.03 -9.70 -11.93
N ILE A 79 34.07 -11.04 -11.96
CA ILE A 79 32.89 -11.88 -11.68
C ILE A 79 32.45 -11.72 -10.25
N LYS A 80 33.35 -11.83 -9.27
CA LYS A 80 33.02 -11.67 -7.85
C LYS A 80 32.38 -10.32 -7.56
N GLU A 81 32.88 -9.25 -8.19
CA GLU A 81 32.29 -7.91 -8.04
C GLU A 81 30.92 -7.78 -8.74
N ALA A 82 30.70 -8.47 -9.86
CA ALA A 82 29.38 -8.54 -10.50
C ALA A 82 28.38 -9.35 -9.66
N GLU A 83 28.80 -10.46 -9.05
CA GLU A 83 27.98 -11.26 -8.13
C GLU A 83 27.59 -10.46 -6.89
N ARG A 84 28.53 -9.72 -6.31
CA ARG A 84 28.26 -8.83 -5.17
C ARG A 84 27.19 -7.80 -5.51
N ARG A 85 27.30 -7.13 -6.66
CA ARG A 85 26.30 -6.14 -7.12
C ARG A 85 24.95 -6.77 -7.42
N LEU A 86 24.90 -7.93 -8.07
CA LEU A 86 23.67 -8.67 -8.32
C LEU A 86 22.99 -9.07 -7.00
N LYS A 87 23.76 -9.57 -6.03
CA LYS A 87 23.24 -9.92 -4.70
C LYS A 87 22.63 -8.71 -4.01
N GLN A 88 23.31 -7.56 -4.01
CA GLN A 88 22.79 -6.31 -3.45
C GLN A 88 21.52 -5.83 -4.14
N ALA A 89 21.48 -5.87 -5.47
CA ALA A 89 20.29 -5.49 -6.23
C ALA A 89 19.10 -6.42 -5.94
N LYS A 90 19.35 -7.74 -5.84
CA LYS A 90 18.35 -8.75 -5.49
C LYS A 90 17.80 -8.55 -4.08
N GLU A 91 18.66 -8.33 -3.09
CA GLU A 91 18.26 -8.09 -1.70
C GLU A 91 17.44 -6.79 -1.58
N THR A 92 17.86 -5.73 -2.28
CA THR A 92 17.15 -4.45 -2.30
C THR A 92 15.76 -4.60 -2.91
N TYR A 93 15.66 -5.25 -4.08
CA TYR A 93 14.39 -5.55 -4.74
C TYR A 93 13.48 -6.40 -3.85
N HIS A 94 14.00 -7.48 -3.26
CA HIS A 94 13.19 -8.36 -2.41
C HIS A 94 12.71 -7.66 -1.13
N LYS A 95 13.56 -6.84 -0.50
CA LYS A 95 13.18 -6.05 0.67
C LYS A 95 12.07 -5.06 0.36
N GLU A 96 12.15 -4.39 -0.79
CA GLU A 96 11.08 -3.48 -1.20
C GLU A 96 9.81 -4.22 -1.57
N LEU A 97 9.90 -5.38 -2.22
CA LEU A 97 8.75 -6.23 -2.53
C LEU A 97 8.00 -6.63 -1.25
N LYS A 98 8.73 -7.06 -0.22
CA LYS A 98 8.15 -7.40 1.08
C LYS A 98 7.42 -6.20 1.71
N LYS A 99 8.08 -5.04 1.75
CA LYS A 99 7.47 -3.80 2.26
C LYS A 99 6.22 -3.40 1.48
N SER A 100 6.23 -3.62 0.17
CA SER A 100 5.11 -3.31 -0.71
C SER A 100 3.91 -4.19 -0.40
N TYR A 101 4.12 -5.49 -0.14
CA TYR A 101 3.06 -6.38 0.33
C TYR A 101 2.52 -5.95 1.70
N GLU A 102 3.39 -5.65 2.66
CA GLU A 102 2.97 -5.15 3.98
C GLU A 102 2.14 -3.86 3.85
N MET A 103 2.49 -2.97 2.93
CA MET A 103 1.73 -1.74 2.66
C MET A 103 0.37 -2.03 2.01
N LEU A 104 0.30 -3.00 1.09
CA LEU A 104 -0.96 -3.43 0.46
C LEU A 104 -1.93 -4.06 1.48
N ASP A 105 -1.41 -4.92 2.37
CA ASP A 105 -2.20 -5.54 3.42
C ASP A 105 -2.77 -4.48 4.39
N ASN A 106 -1.95 -3.50 4.77
CA ASN A 106 -2.41 -2.37 5.58
C ASN A 106 -3.42 -1.48 4.84
N PHE A 107 -3.27 -1.32 3.52
CA PHE A 107 -4.20 -0.52 2.72
C PHE A 107 -5.61 -1.09 2.71
N SER A 108 -5.74 -2.42 2.62
CA SER A 108 -7.05 -3.09 2.72
C SER A 108 -7.72 -2.85 4.09
N ASN A 109 -6.94 -2.76 5.17
CA ASN A 109 -7.48 -2.42 6.49
C ASN A 109 -8.04 -0.98 6.51
N TYR A 110 -7.35 -0.02 5.90
CA TYR A 110 -7.86 1.36 5.81
C TYR A 110 -9.12 1.47 4.96
N GLU A 111 -9.19 0.76 3.83
CA GLU A 111 -10.42 0.69 3.02
C GLU A 111 -11.60 0.14 3.83
N ASN A 112 -11.38 -0.91 4.61
CA ASN A 112 -12.40 -1.47 5.49
C ASN A 112 -12.86 -0.46 6.55
N GLU A 113 -11.94 0.25 7.21
CA GLU A 113 -12.30 1.27 8.21
C GLU A 113 -13.13 2.42 7.61
N VAL A 114 -12.80 2.87 6.40
CA VAL A 114 -13.59 3.89 5.69
C VAL A 114 -14.99 3.35 5.38
N MET A 115 -15.08 2.13 4.85
CA MET A 115 -16.36 1.50 4.53
C MET A 115 -17.21 1.26 5.77
N GLU A 116 -16.61 0.90 6.90
CA GLU A 116 -17.30 0.78 8.19
C GLU A 116 -17.85 2.12 8.68
N ALA A 117 -17.05 3.19 8.60
CA ALA A 117 -17.48 4.52 8.99
C ALA A 117 -18.66 5.02 8.13
N LEU A 118 -18.62 4.77 6.82
CA LEU A 118 -19.70 5.07 5.89
C LEU A 118 -20.97 4.27 6.19
N ARG A 119 -20.84 2.96 6.42
CA ARG A 119 -21.97 2.10 6.79
C ARG A 119 -22.63 2.58 8.08
N MET A 120 -21.83 2.94 9.08
CA MET A 120 -22.32 3.50 10.35
C MET A 120 -23.09 4.79 10.10
N LEU A 121 -22.54 5.72 9.33
CA LEU A 121 -23.22 6.97 8.97
C LEU A 121 -24.57 6.74 8.28
N ILE A 122 -24.61 5.86 7.28
CA ILE A 122 -25.85 5.53 6.56
C ILE A 122 -26.88 4.93 7.51
N LYS A 123 -26.48 3.94 8.33
CA LYS A 123 -27.36 3.30 9.30
C LYS A 123 -27.98 4.32 10.26
N TYR A 124 -27.17 5.21 10.83
CA TYR A 124 -27.67 6.22 11.75
C TYR A 124 -28.55 7.29 11.09
N ARG A 125 -28.27 7.65 9.83
CA ARG A 125 -29.20 8.51 9.06
C ARG A 125 -30.56 7.84 8.86
N LEU A 126 -30.57 6.56 8.51
CA LEU A 126 -31.80 5.80 8.35
C LEU A 126 -32.59 5.71 9.67
N GLU A 127 -31.93 5.36 10.77
CA GLU A 127 -32.55 5.32 12.11
C GLU A 127 -33.12 6.68 12.53
N PHE A 128 -32.39 7.77 12.25
CA PHE A 128 -32.87 9.13 12.51
C PHE A 128 -34.15 9.44 11.72
N HIS A 129 -34.18 9.10 10.42
CA HIS A 129 -35.36 9.30 9.59
C HIS A 129 -36.55 8.42 10.01
N GLU A 130 -36.33 7.15 10.35
CA GLU A 130 -37.38 6.26 10.85
C GLU A 130 -38.00 6.77 12.15
N ASN A 131 -37.17 7.25 13.09
CA ASN A 131 -37.63 7.80 14.35
C ASN A 131 -38.43 9.09 14.15
N ALA A 132 -37.98 9.97 13.25
CA ALA A 132 -38.74 11.17 12.87
C ALA A 132 -40.12 10.79 12.32
N LEU A 133 -40.20 9.81 11.41
CA LEU A 133 -41.46 9.35 10.82
C LEU A 133 -42.43 8.76 11.86
N LYS A 134 -41.93 8.02 12.86
CA LYS A 134 -42.76 7.49 13.95
C LYS A 134 -43.40 8.60 14.79
N ILE A 135 -42.65 9.66 15.06
CA ILE A 135 -43.14 10.83 15.82
C ILE A 135 -44.23 11.55 15.02
N PHE A 136 -44.00 11.80 13.73
CA PHE A 136 -44.99 12.48 12.88
C PHE A 136 -46.29 11.70 12.68
N LYS A 137 -46.29 10.37 12.80
CA LYS A 137 -47.49 9.53 12.71
C LYS A 137 -48.30 9.44 14.02
N GLN A 138 -47.73 9.87 15.15
CA GLN A 138 -48.39 9.85 16.46
C GLN A 138 -49.08 11.19 16.80
N GLN A 139 -48.89 12.21 15.97
CA GLN A 139 -49.62 13.49 15.99
C GLN A 139 -50.75 13.47 14.97
#